data_AF-A0AAJ5NE26-F1
#
_entry.id   AF-A0AAJ5NE26-F1
#
_cell.length_a   1.000
_cell.length_b   1.000
_cell.length_c   1.000
_cell.angle_alpha   90.00
_cell.angle_beta   90.00
_cell.angle_gamma   90.00
#
_symmetry.space_group_name_H-M   'P 1'
#
loop_
_entity.id
_entity.type
_entity.pdbx_description
1 polymer ?
#
loop_
_entity_poly.entity_id
_entity_poly.type
_entity_poly.pdbx_seq_one_letter_code
_entity_poly.pdbx_strand_id
1 'polypeptide(L)'
;MNGLLHDRTADFIALGTLAVLYLGGAGIALWRIRAAARRGKVYWIVCMVLLAGGAIAMGGNLSPVPDSGEMPPGFALGVEAVLLGLAFVAAGCAWLMLRVRKR
;
A
#
# COMPACT_ATOMS: atom_id res chain seq x y z
N MET A 1 8.67 -14.90 -29.19
CA MET A 1 7.46 -14.05 -29.05
C MET A 1 6.56 -14.41 -27.85
N ASN A 2 6.83 -15.48 -27.07
CA ASN A 2 6.08 -15.78 -25.84
C ASN A 2 6.57 -15.01 -24.58
N GLY A 3 7.84 -14.59 -24.54
CA GLY A 3 8.40 -13.89 -23.37
C GLY A 3 7.72 -12.55 -23.08
N LEU A 4 7.55 -11.70 -24.10
CA LEU A 4 6.91 -10.38 -24.00
C LEU A 4 5.45 -10.41 -23.54
N LEU A 5 4.70 -11.45 -23.92
CA LEU A 5 3.30 -11.63 -23.49
C LEU A 5 3.21 -12.15 -22.05
N HIS A 6 4.13 -13.03 -21.66
CA HIS A 6 4.23 -13.52 -20.29
C HIS A 6 4.62 -12.41 -19.31
N ASP A 7 5.59 -11.58 -19.69
CA ASP A 7 6.06 -10.42 -18.92
C ASP A 7 4.93 -9.41 -18.68
N ARG A 8 4.22 -9.06 -19.75
CA ARG A 8 3.08 -8.13 -19.68
C ARG A 8 1.93 -8.69 -18.84
N THR A 9 1.68 -10.00 -18.90
CA THR A 9 0.64 -10.63 -18.06
C THR A 9 1.05 -10.61 -16.58
N ALA A 10 2.32 -10.89 -16.29
CA ALA A 10 2.87 -10.82 -14.93
C ALA A 10 2.79 -9.39 -14.37
N ASP A 11 3.11 -8.38 -15.17
CA ASP A 11 2.99 -6.97 -14.79
C ASP A 11 1.55 -6.58 -14.45
N PHE A 12 0.57 -7.00 -15.27
CA PHE A 12 -0.84 -6.73 -14.99
C PHE A 12 -1.31 -7.44 -13.71
N ILE A 13 -0.86 -8.66 -13.46
CA ILE A 13 -1.18 -9.39 -12.23
C ILE A 13 -0.56 -8.70 -11.02
N ALA A 14 0.70 -8.28 -11.12
CA ALA A 14 1.40 -7.58 -10.04
C ALA A 14 0.71 -6.25 -9.73
N LEU A 15 0.40 -5.45 -10.76
CA LEU A 15 -0.29 -4.17 -10.63
C LEU A 15 -1.70 -4.35 -10.06
N GLY A 16 -2.46 -5.33 -10.57
CA GLY A 16 -3.80 -5.65 -10.08
C GLY A 16 -3.79 -6.08 -8.62
N THR A 17 -2.84 -6.94 -8.25
CA THR A 17 -2.65 -7.39 -6.85
C THR A 17 -2.33 -6.20 -5.94
N LEU A 18 -1.40 -5.35 -6.35
CA LEU A 18 -1.02 -4.16 -5.60
C LEU A 18 -2.22 -3.21 -5.44
N ALA A 19 -3.01 -2.99 -6.50
CA ALA A 19 -4.20 -2.15 -6.46
C ALA A 19 -5.24 -2.69 -5.47
N VAL A 20 -5.51 -4.00 -5.49
CA VAL A 20 -6.44 -4.64 -4.55
C VAL A 20 -5.93 -4.53 -3.12
N LEU A 21 -4.65 -4.81 -2.88
CA LEU A 21 -4.05 -4.69 -1.56
C LEU A 21 -4.09 -3.26 -1.04
N TYR A 22 -3.75 -2.28 -1.89
CA TYR A 22 -3.78 -0.87 -1.54
C TYR A 22 -5.18 -0.39 -1.18
N LEU A 23 -6.18 -0.67 -2.03
CA LEU A 23 -7.57 -0.28 -1.78
C LEU A 23 -8.17 -1.00 -0.57
N GLY A 24 -7.88 -2.29 -0.41
CA GLY A 24 -8.31 -3.07 0.75
C GLY A 24 -7.67 -2.56 2.04
N GLY A 25 -6.36 -2.32 2.02
CA GLY A 25 -5.58 -1.82 3.16
C GLY A 25 -6.04 -0.43 3.59
N ALA A 26 -6.20 0.48 2.62
CA ALA A 26 -6.76 1.81 2.86
C ALA A 26 -8.22 1.71 3.37
N GLY A 27 -9.06 0.89 2.74
CA GLY A 27 -10.45 0.70 3.17
C GLY A 27 -10.56 0.24 4.63
N ILE A 28 -9.76 -0.76 5.02
CA ILE A 28 -9.69 -1.27 6.39
C ILE A 28 -9.20 -0.19 7.35
N ALA A 29 -8.11 0.50 7.00
CA ALA A 29 -7.56 1.54 7.86
C ALA A 29 -8.57 2.68 8.05
N LEU A 30 -9.27 3.11 7.00
CA LEU A 30 -10.28 4.19 7.07
C LEU A 30 -11.47 3.77 7.94
N TRP A 31 -11.97 2.56 7.70
CA TRP A 31 -13.07 1.99 8.47
C TRP A 31 -12.71 1.90 9.95
N ARG A 32 -11.50 1.45 10.26
CA ARG A 32 -11.00 1.36 11.64
C ARG A 32 -10.75 2.71 12.29
N ILE A 33 -10.31 3.74 11.56
CA ILE A 33 -10.20 5.11 12.08
C ILE A 33 -11.59 5.62 12.51
N ARG A 34 -12.63 5.32 11.73
CA ARG A 34 -14.01 5.68 12.05
C ARG A 34 -14.56 4.88 13.23
N ALA A 35 -14.32 3.58 13.27
CA ALA A 35 -14.94 2.67 14.24
C ALA A 35 -14.17 2.51 15.58
N ALA A 36 -12.85 2.76 15.63
CA ALA A 36 -12.05 2.49 16.83
C ALA A 36 -12.18 3.59 17.91
N ALA A 37 -12.02 3.22 19.18
CA ALA A 37 -11.89 4.17 20.30
C ALA A 37 -10.58 5.01 20.18
N ARG A 38 -10.53 6.21 20.78
CA ARG A 38 -9.44 7.21 20.58
C ARG A 38 -8.01 6.63 20.61
N ARG A 39 -7.70 5.69 21.52
CA ARG A 39 -6.36 5.07 21.63
C ARG A 39 -6.03 4.11 20.47
N GLY A 40 -7.03 3.44 19.90
CA GLY A 40 -6.83 2.54 18.76
C GLY A 40 -6.75 3.27 17.42
N LYS A 41 -7.21 4.53 17.34
CA LYS A 41 -7.24 5.31 16.09
C LYS A 41 -5.84 5.66 15.58
N VAL A 42 -4.91 6.00 16.48
CA VAL A 42 -3.56 6.48 16.10
C VAL A 42 -2.84 5.46 15.21
N TYR A 43 -2.92 4.17 15.56
CA TYR A 43 -2.34 3.08 14.77
C TYR A 43 -2.85 3.08 13.32
N TRP A 44 -4.16 3.15 13.14
CA TRP A 44 -4.77 3.12 11.80
C TRP A 44 -4.54 4.42 11.03
N ILE A 45 -4.40 5.55 11.72
CA ILE A 45 -3.99 6.83 11.10
C ILE A 45 -2.56 6.71 10.56
N VAL A 46 -1.62 6.15 11.32
CA VAL A 46 -0.23 5.94 10.86
C VAL A 46 -0.21 5.03 9.63
N CYS A 47 -0.99 3.94 9.63
CA CYS A 47 -1.14 3.08 8.46
C CYS A 47 -1.65 3.87 7.24
N MET A 48 -2.64 4.74 7.45
CA MET A 48 -3.17 5.58 6.38
C MET A 48 -2.17 6.61 5.86
N VAL A 49 -1.41 7.24 6.74
CA VAL A 49 -0.38 8.21 6.35
C VAL A 49 0.72 7.53 5.53
N LEU A 50 1.10 6.30 5.88
CA LEU A 50 2.07 5.52 5.10
C LEU A 50 1.52 5.17 3.71
N LEU A 51 0.27 4.70 3.62
CA LEU A 51 -0.36 4.37 2.33
C LEU A 51 -0.54 5.61 1.45
N ALA A 52 -1.16 6.66 1.97
CA ALA A 52 -1.42 7.90 1.24
C ALA A 52 -0.13 8.64 0.91
N GLY A 53 0.80 8.74 1.87
CA GLY A 53 2.11 9.38 1.68
C GLY A 53 2.97 8.65 0.65
N GLY A 54 2.98 7.32 0.67
CA GLY A 54 3.67 6.51 -0.33
C GLY A 54 3.08 6.67 -1.73
N ALA A 55 1.74 6.71 -1.86
CA ALA A 55 1.07 7.00 -3.14
C ALA A 55 1.35 8.40 -3.66
N ILE A 56 1.37 9.41 -2.79
CA ILE A 56 1.73 10.79 -3.15
C ILE A 56 3.19 10.87 -3.59
N ALA A 57 4.11 10.18 -2.91
CA ALA A 57 5.53 10.14 -3.29
C ALA A 57 5.76 9.48 -4.65
N MET A 58 5.00 8.41 -4.96
CA MET A 58 4.98 7.80 -6.29
C MET A 58 4.41 8.73 -7.36
N GLY A 59 3.29 9.41 -7.09
CA GLY A 59 2.61 10.27 -8.08
C GLY A 59 3.25 11.65 -8.27
N GLY A 60 3.89 12.20 -7.24
CA GLY A 60 4.48 13.55 -7.25
C GLY A 60 5.75 13.69 -8.09
N ASN A 61 6.35 12.57 -8.51
CA ASN A 61 7.56 12.55 -9.36
C ASN A 61 7.27 12.20 -10.83
N LEU A 62 6.01 12.26 -11.27
CA LEU A 62 5.61 12.01 -12.66
C LEU A 62 5.87 13.21 -13.60
N SER A 63 6.74 14.15 -13.21
CA SER A 63 7.23 15.19 -14.12
C SER A 63 7.87 14.52 -15.33
N PRO A 64 7.58 14.93 -16.57
CA PRO A 64 8.08 14.26 -17.77
C PRO A 64 9.60 14.51 -17.89
N VAL A 65 10.38 13.66 -17.23
CA VAL A 65 11.79 13.47 -17.58
C VAL A 65 11.81 12.79 -18.95
N PRO A 66 12.60 13.28 -19.91
CA PRO A 66 12.70 12.66 -21.23
C PRO A 66 13.20 11.22 -21.06
N ASP A 67 12.32 10.28 -21.41
CA ASP A 67 12.47 8.84 -21.70
C ASP A 67 13.85 8.18 -21.50
N SER A 68 14.51 8.42 -20.36
CA SER A 68 15.84 7.87 -20.05
C SER A 68 15.75 6.46 -19.48
N GLY A 69 14.53 5.95 -19.23
CA GLY A 69 14.30 4.65 -18.59
C GLY A 69 14.68 4.62 -17.10
N GLU A 70 15.15 5.73 -16.53
CA GLU A 70 15.50 5.82 -15.11
C GLU A 70 14.24 6.01 -14.25
N MET A 71 14.06 5.16 -13.23
CA MET A 71 12.97 5.30 -12.27
C MET A 71 13.11 6.62 -11.50
N PRO A 72 12.03 7.41 -11.34
CA PRO A 72 12.09 8.67 -10.62
C PRO A 72 12.56 8.44 -9.17
N PRO A 73 13.45 9.29 -8.63
CA PRO A 73 14.11 9.04 -7.33
C PRO A 73 13.14 8.92 -6.15
N GLY A 74 11.94 9.50 -6.23
CA GLY A 74 10.91 9.37 -5.19
C GLY A 74 9.95 8.19 -5.35
N PHE A 75 10.01 7.46 -6.47
CA PHE A 75 9.12 6.32 -6.73
C PHE A 75 9.44 5.14 -5.81
N ALA A 76 10.73 4.76 -5.70
CA ALA A 76 11.16 3.65 -4.86
C ALA A 76 10.78 3.85 -3.39
N LEU A 77 11.06 5.05 -2.85
CA LEU A 77 10.66 5.41 -1.49
C LEU A 77 9.14 5.37 -1.28
N GLY A 78 8.36 5.79 -2.29
CA GLY A 78 6.91 5.70 -2.25
C GLY A 78 6.40 4.26 -2.20
N VAL A 79 6.99 3.36 -3.00
CA VAL A 79 6.68 1.92 -2.98
C VAL A 79 6.98 1.30 -1.62
N GLU A 80 8.16 1.56 -1.06
CA GLU A 80 8.55 1.07 0.27
C GLU A 80 7.57 1.54 1.36
N ALA A 81 7.17 2.81 1.32
CA ALA A 81 6.18 3.35 2.26
C ALA A 81 4.81 2.66 2.14
N VAL A 82 4.35 2.37 0.92
CA VAL A 82 3.10 1.62 0.69
C VAL A 82 3.21 0.18 1.21
N LEU A 83 4.32 -0.51 0.93
CA LEU A 83 4.54 -1.88 1.39
C LEU A 83 4.58 -1.95 2.93
N LEU A 84 5.26 -1.01 3.58
CA LEU A 84 5.25 -0.88 5.04
C LEU A 84 3.84 -0.61 5.58
N GLY A 85 3.08 0.28 4.94
CA GLY A 85 1.69 0.55 5.29
C GLY A 85 0.81 -0.70 5.21
N LEU A 86 0.95 -1.49 4.15
CA LEU A 86 0.24 -2.76 3.96
C LEU A 86 0.63 -3.80 5.01
N ALA A 87 1.92 -3.93 5.31
CA ALA A 87 2.43 -4.84 6.33
C ALA A 87 1.83 -4.52 7.71
N PHE A 88 1.75 -3.23 8.08
CA PHE A 88 1.09 -2.81 9.31
C PHE A 88 -0.42 -3.08 9.30
N VAL A 89 -1.12 -2.84 8.19
CA VAL A 89 -2.55 -3.19 8.11
C VAL A 89 -2.75 -4.70 8.32
N ALA A 90 -1.94 -5.54 7.66
CA ALA A 90 -1.99 -6.99 7.83
C ALA A 90 -1.70 -7.43 9.27
N ALA A 91 -0.64 -6.89 9.89
CA ALA A 91 -0.29 -7.17 11.29
C ALA A 91 -1.40 -6.74 12.26
N GLY A 92 -2.03 -5.59 12.02
CA GLY A 92 -3.16 -5.09 12.81
C GLY A 92 -4.37 -6.03 12.73
N CYS A 93 -4.68 -6.52 11.53
CA CYS A 93 -5.72 -7.52 11.32
C CYS A 93 -5.41 -8.86 12.02
N ALA A 94 -4.19 -9.37 11.87
CA ALA A 94 -3.77 -10.61 12.54
C ALA A 94 -3.86 -10.49 14.08
N TRP A 95 -3.41 -9.36 14.62
CA TRP A 95 -3.48 -9.08 16.06
C TRP A 95 -4.92 -9.03 16.59
N LEU A 96 -5.86 -8.48 15.81
CA LEU A 96 -7.28 -8.48 16.15
C LEU A 96 -7.87 -9.89 16.18
N MET A 97 -7.53 -10.74 15.20
CA MET A 97 -7.97 -12.15 15.19
C MET A 97 -7.39 -12.93 16.39
N LEU A 98 -6.12 -12.71 16.72
CA LEU A 98 -5.49 -13.33 17.89
C LEU A 98 -6.15 -12.88 19.20
N ARG A 99 -6.56 -11.61 19.32
CA ARG A 99 -7.30 -11.12 20.49
C ARG A 99 -8.68 -11.76 20.62
N VAL A 100 -9.36 -12.03 19.52
CA VAL A 100 -10.65 -12.76 19.53
C VAL A 100 -10.44 -14.21 19.99
N ARG A 101 -9.36 -14.87 19.58
CA ARG A 101 -9.05 -16.26 20.00
C ARG A 101 -8.61 -16.40 21.46
N LYS A 102 -8.10 -15.33 22.09
CA LYS A 102 -7.68 -15.32 23.49
C LYS A 102 -8.80 -14.94 24.47
N ARG A 103 -9.97 -14.52 23.96
CA ARG A 103 -11.18 -14.29 24.75
C ARG A 103 -12.09 -15.51 24.68
#